data_AF-A0A6J4Q8B5-F1
#
_entry.id   AF-A0A6J4Q8B5-F1
#
_cell.length_a   1.000
_cell.length_b   1.000
_cell.length_c   1.000
_cell.angle_alpha   90.00
_cell.angle_beta   90.00
_cell.angle_gamma   90.00
#
_symmetry.space_group_name_H-M   'P 1'
#
loop_
_entity.id
_entity.type
_entity.pdbx_description
1 polymer ?
#
loop_
_entity_poly.entity_id
_entity_poly.type
_entity_poly.pdbx_seq_one_letter_code
_entity_poly.pdbx_strand_id
1 'polypeptide(L)'
;MTFISMQFSKAATMPKGTHVIAELAGCNQEVLNNEELLREGLREAAQTASATVLSVHSHKFTPVGVTAFALLAESHISIHTWPELGYAAVDAFTCGQSMCTELAIESVAHALNSKNTKVITVKRGF
;
A
#
# COMPACT_ATOMS: atom_id res chain seq x y z
N MET A 1 36.08 40.86 14.87
CA MET A 1 34.86 40.93 14.05
C MET A 1 34.73 39.61 13.32
N THR A 2 34.02 38.66 13.91
CA THR A 2 33.82 37.33 13.34
C THR A 2 32.42 37.31 12.72
N PHE A 3 32.34 37.32 11.40
CA PHE A 3 31.07 37.18 10.68
C PHE A 3 30.62 35.74 10.80
N ILE A 4 29.57 35.49 11.58
CA ILE A 4 28.83 34.23 11.55
C ILE A 4 28.00 34.27 10.27
N SER A 5 28.39 33.50 9.26
CA SER A 5 27.54 33.27 8.09
C SER A 5 26.33 32.45 8.54
N MET A 6 25.14 33.06 8.55
CA MET A 6 23.88 32.32 8.65
C MET A 6 23.79 31.40 7.42
N GLN A 7 23.96 30.10 7.65
CA GLN A 7 23.65 29.09 6.67
C GLN A 7 22.13 29.08 6.50
N PHE A 8 21.65 29.62 5.38
CA PHE A 8 20.25 29.51 5.00
C PHE A 8 19.86 28.03 4.95
N SER A 9 18.82 27.66 5.70
CA SER A 9 18.24 26.32 5.66
C SER A 9 17.77 26.03 4.23
N LYS A 10 18.07 24.82 3.72
CA LYS A 10 17.39 24.29 2.54
C LYS A 10 15.89 24.41 2.80
N ALA A 11 15.17 25.10 1.91
CA ALA A 11 13.71 25.14 1.96
C ALA A 11 13.17 23.71 2.04
N ALA A 12 12.31 23.44 3.02
CA ALA A 12 11.67 22.13 3.15
C ALA A 12 10.78 21.89 1.91
N THR A 13 11.17 20.96 1.06
CA THR A 13 10.35 20.51 -0.08
C THR A 13 9.41 19.41 0.40
N MET A 14 8.14 19.43 -0.04
CA MET A 14 7.22 18.34 0.29
C MET A 14 7.75 17.00 -0.28
N PRO A 15 7.65 15.91 0.49
CA PRO A 15 8.05 14.59 0.02
C PRO A 15 7.13 14.16 -1.14
N LYS A 16 7.73 13.87 -2.29
CA LYS A 16 7.01 13.42 -3.49
C LYS A 16 6.74 11.93 -3.40
N GLY A 17 5.50 11.54 -3.67
CA GLY A 17 5.12 10.13 -3.70
C GLY A 17 4.00 9.82 -4.69
N THR A 18 3.77 8.54 -4.91
CA THR A 18 2.71 8.01 -5.77
C THR A 18 1.76 7.20 -4.89
N HIS A 19 0.48 7.53 -4.93
CA HIS A 19 -0.57 6.82 -4.22
C HIS A 19 -1.49 6.17 -5.25
N VAL A 20 -1.53 4.85 -5.25
CA VAL A 20 -2.35 4.04 -6.13
C VAL A 20 -3.50 3.45 -5.32
N ILE A 21 -4.72 3.75 -5.75
CA ILE A 21 -5.96 3.30 -5.12
C ILE A 21 -6.60 2.30 -6.09
N ALA A 22 -6.90 1.10 -5.61
CA ALA A 22 -7.34 -0.01 -6.45
C ALA A 22 -8.62 -0.68 -5.93
N GLU A 23 -9.49 -0.96 -6.88
CA GLU A 23 -10.74 -1.68 -6.73
C GLU A 23 -10.57 -3.07 -7.36
N LEU A 24 -10.61 -4.13 -6.54
CA LEU A 24 -10.39 -5.50 -6.99
C LEU A 24 -11.68 -6.32 -6.85
N ALA A 25 -12.18 -6.87 -7.95
CA ALA A 25 -13.41 -7.66 -7.98
C ALA A 25 -13.21 -9.07 -8.57
N GLY A 26 -14.08 -10.00 -8.19
CA GLY A 26 -13.98 -11.41 -8.59
C GLY A 26 -12.83 -12.14 -7.91
N CYS A 27 -12.38 -11.67 -6.76
CA CYS A 27 -11.27 -12.23 -6.01
C CYS A 27 -11.64 -13.57 -5.34
N ASN A 28 -10.63 -14.36 -5.01
CA ASN A 28 -10.79 -15.62 -4.27
C ASN A 28 -11.29 -15.34 -2.84
N GLN A 29 -12.52 -15.79 -2.53
CA GLN A 29 -13.18 -15.53 -1.25
C GLN A 29 -12.46 -16.15 -0.04
N GLU A 30 -11.80 -17.31 -0.22
CA GLU A 30 -11.04 -17.96 0.84
C GLU A 30 -9.81 -17.14 1.22
N VAL A 31 -9.12 -16.57 0.22
CA VAL A 31 -7.97 -15.69 0.44
C VAL A 31 -8.42 -14.38 1.08
N LEU A 32 -9.53 -13.80 0.60
CA LEU A 32 -10.10 -12.56 1.17
C LEU A 32 -10.46 -12.70 2.66
N ASN A 33 -10.76 -13.91 3.13
CA ASN A 33 -11.11 -14.17 4.52
C ASN A 33 -9.95 -14.76 5.35
N ASN A 34 -8.74 -14.86 4.79
CA ASN A 34 -7.58 -15.42 5.45
C ASN A 34 -6.59 -14.31 5.86
N GLU A 35 -6.56 -14.01 7.16
CA GLU A 35 -5.73 -12.95 7.72
C GLU A 35 -4.23 -13.17 7.47
N GLU A 36 -3.74 -14.39 7.60
CA GLU A 36 -2.31 -14.69 7.42
C GLU A 36 -1.88 -14.50 5.97
N LEU A 37 -2.67 -15.00 5.01
CA LEU A 37 -2.38 -14.82 3.59
C LEU A 37 -2.40 -13.35 3.17
N LEU A 38 -3.32 -12.55 3.72
CA LEU A 38 -3.37 -11.12 3.42
C LEU A 38 -2.16 -10.38 4.00
N ARG A 39 -1.73 -10.72 5.22
CA ARG A 39 -0.52 -10.15 5.81
C ARG A 39 0.72 -10.47 4.97
N GLU A 40 0.85 -11.70 4.49
CA GLU A 40 1.96 -12.10 3.63
C GLU A 40 1.90 -11.40 2.27
N GLY A 41 0.72 -11.34 1.65
CA GLY A 41 0.52 -10.63 0.40
C GLY A 41 0.90 -9.14 0.48
N LEU A 42 0.66 -8.48 1.63
CA LEU A 42 1.13 -7.10 1.84
C LEU A 42 2.66 -7.00 1.97
N ARG A 43 3.33 -8.00 2.55
CA ARG A 43 4.80 -8.04 2.64
C ARG A 43 5.42 -8.21 1.26
N GLU A 44 4.90 -9.16 0.48
CA GLU A 44 5.32 -9.41 -0.90
C GLU A 44 5.09 -8.19 -1.79
N ALA A 45 3.95 -7.51 -1.65
CA ALA A 45 3.65 -6.29 -2.38
C ALA A 45 4.63 -5.15 -2.04
N ALA A 46 4.94 -4.97 -0.75
CA ALA A 46 5.93 -3.98 -0.32
C ALA A 46 7.32 -4.29 -0.89
N GLN A 47 7.75 -5.55 -0.83
CA GLN A 47 9.02 -5.99 -1.39
C GLN A 47 9.08 -5.77 -2.91
N THR A 48 7.99 -6.08 -3.61
CA THR A 48 7.85 -5.86 -5.07
C THR A 48 7.98 -4.38 -5.43
N ALA A 49 7.43 -3.48 -4.61
CA ALA A 49 7.59 -2.03 -4.77
C ALA A 49 8.95 -1.50 -4.28
N SER A 50 9.88 -2.36 -3.84
CA SER A 50 11.15 -1.98 -3.21
C SER A 50 10.97 -1.07 -1.98
N ALA A 51 9.88 -1.28 -1.24
CA ALA A 51 9.57 -0.53 -0.03
C ALA A 51 9.99 -1.30 1.23
N THR A 52 10.48 -0.57 2.23
CA THR A 52 10.84 -1.12 3.54
C THR A 52 9.63 -1.22 4.44
N VAL A 53 9.27 -2.45 4.83
CA VAL A 53 8.19 -2.72 5.81
C VAL A 53 8.73 -2.52 7.23
N LEU A 54 8.05 -1.68 8.01
CA LEU A 54 8.30 -1.51 9.44
C LEU A 54 7.46 -2.46 10.28
N SER A 55 6.16 -2.58 9.98
CA SER A 55 5.25 -3.50 10.64
C SER A 55 4.06 -3.87 9.75
N VAL A 56 3.39 -4.97 10.07
CA VAL A 56 2.13 -5.36 9.43
C VAL A 56 1.12 -5.69 10.53
N HIS A 57 -0.03 -5.02 10.47
CA HIS A 57 -1.15 -5.19 11.38
C HIS A 57 -2.38 -5.64 10.60
N SER A 58 -3.29 -6.33 11.28
CA SER A 58 -4.50 -6.85 10.67
C SER A 58 -5.58 -7.04 11.73
N HIS A 59 -6.82 -7.10 11.26
CA HIS A 59 -7.99 -7.41 12.06
C HIS A 59 -8.95 -8.22 11.19
N LYS A 60 -9.27 -9.44 11.64
CA LYS A 60 -10.32 -10.27 11.06
C LYS A 60 -11.66 -9.97 11.72
N PHE A 61 -12.67 -9.70 10.90
CA PHE A 61 -14.03 -9.41 11.34
C PHE A 61 -14.89 -10.68 11.40
N THR A 62 -15.99 -10.60 12.14
CA THR A 62 -17.02 -11.63 12.23
C THR A 62 -18.29 -11.13 11.53
N PRO A 63 -18.94 -11.93 10.65
CA PRO A 63 -18.63 -13.33 10.35
C PRO A 63 -17.45 -13.54 9.38
N VAL A 64 -17.15 -12.56 8.53
CA VAL A 64 -16.09 -12.65 7.50
C VAL A 64 -15.46 -11.27 7.27
N GLY A 65 -14.31 -11.27 6.58
CA GLY A 65 -13.63 -10.06 6.13
C GLY A 65 -12.41 -9.73 6.98
N VAL A 66 -11.46 -9.02 6.36
CA VAL A 66 -10.19 -8.67 6.97
C VAL A 66 -9.83 -7.25 6.55
N THR A 67 -9.32 -6.48 7.50
CA THR A 67 -8.50 -5.30 7.20
C THR A 67 -7.06 -5.60 7.54
N ALA A 68 -6.13 -5.30 6.64
CA ALA A 68 -4.70 -5.41 6.89
C ALA A 68 -3.97 -4.14 6.42
N PHE A 69 -2.88 -3.83 7.10
CA PHE A 69 -2.10 -2.61 6.90
C PHE A 69 -0.62 -2.90 7.09
N ALA A 70 0.18 -2.61 6.08
CA ALA A 70 1.63 -2.58 6.15
C ALA A 70 2.09 -1.14 6.34
N LEU A 71 2.69 -0.87 7.49
CA LEU A 71 3.40 0.38 7.74
C LEU A 71 4.74 0.33 7.02
N LEU A 72 4.97 1.28 6.11
CA LEU A 72 6.24 1.44 5.41
C LEU A 72 7.04 2.58 6.04
N ALA A 73 8.34 2.67 5.75
CA ALA A 73 9.22 3.70 6.32
C ALA A 73 8.70 5.14 6.20
N GLU A 74 8.00 5.46 5.09
CA GLU A 74 7.50 6.82 4.81
C GLU A 74 6.05 6.84 4.28
N SER A 75 5.33 5.72 4.36
CA SER A 75 4.03 5.55 3.66
C SER A 75 3.31 4.26 4.12
N HIS A 76 2.48 3.63 3.27
CA HIS A 76 1.70 2.45 3.65
C HIS A 76 1.19 1.63 2.45
N ILE A 77 0.82 0.37 2.72
CA ILE A 77 -0.11 -0.39 1.88
C ILE A 77 -1.25 -0.88 2.78
N SER A 78 -2.50 -0.70 2.37
CA SER A 78 -3.68 -1.18 3.10
C SER A 78 -4.61 -1.99 2.20
N ILE A 79 -5.34 -2.91 2.82
CA ILE A 79 -6.39 -3.70 2.17
C ILE A 79 -7.60 -3.85 3.10
N HIS A 80 -8.78 -3.71 2.52
CA HIS A 80 -10.07 -4.02 3.15
C HIS A 80 -10.81 -5.02 2.27
N THR A 81 -11.27 -6.13 2.85
CA THR A 81 -11.90 -7.22 2.10
C THR A 81 -13.37 -7.42 2.46
N TRP A 82 -14.16 -7.79 1.44
CA TRP A 82 -15.54 -8.25 1.53
C TRP A 82 -15.66 -9.61 0.82
N PRO A 83 -15.30 -10.72 1.51
CA PRO A 83 -15.31 -12.07 0.93
C PRO A 83 -16.64 -12.46 0.27
N GLU A 84 -17.75 -12.09 0.90
CA GLU A 84 -19.11 -12.36 0.42
C GLU A 84 -19.44 -11.70 -0.92
N LEU A 85 -18.69 -10.66 -1.30
CA LEU A 85 -18.79 -9.99 -2.59
C LEU A 85 -17.64 -10.35 -3.55
N GLY A 86 -16.66 -11.15 -3.10
CA GLY A 86 -15.43 -11.39 -3.86
C GLY A 86 -14.68 -10.10 -4.16
N TYR A 87 -14.66 -9.15 -3.23
CA TYR A 87 -14.16 -7.79 -3.44
C TYR A 87 -13.11 -7.37 -2.41
N ALA A 88 -12.16 -6.55 -2.85
CA ALA A 88 -11.22 -5.85 -1.98
C ALA A 88 -10.94 -4.42 -2.47
N ALA A 89 -10.82 -3.50 -1.52
CA ALA A 89 -10.25 -2.16 -1.75
C ALA A 89 -8.80 -2.17 -1.26
N VAL A 90 -7.88 -1.69 -2.09
CA VAL A 90 -6.44 -1.68 -1.80
C VAL A 90 -5.85 -0.31 -2.07
N ASP A 91 -5.08 0.21 -1.13
CA ASP A 91 -4.32 1.43 -1.27
C ASP A 91 -2.83 1.10 -1.15
N ALA A 92 -2.02 1.51 -2.12
CA ALA A 92 -0.57 1.46 -2.04
C ALA A 92 -0.03 2.87 -2.20
N PHE A 93 0.57 3.40 -1.14
CA PHE A 93 1.25 4.68 -1.16
C PHE A 93 2.75 4.43 -0.96
N THR A 94 3.59 4.97 -1.85
CA THR A 94 5.04 4.94 -1.67
C THR A 94 5.69 6.29 -1.95
N CYS A 95 6.84 6.53 -1.30
CA CYS A 95 7.65 7.73 -1.43
C CYS A 95 8.99 7.37 -2.08
N GLY A 96 9.48 8.21 -3.00
CA GLY A 96 10.72 7.96 -3.73
C GLY A 96 10.52 7.57 -5.20
N GLN A 97 11.40 8.09 -6.08
CA GLN A 97 11.26 7.97 -7.54
C GLN A 97 11.53 6.57 -8.09
N SER A 98 12.24 5.73 -7.34
CA SER A 98 12.60 4.37 -7.75
C SER A 98 11.60 3.31 -7.30
N MET A 99 10.54 3.68 -6.56
CA MET A 99 9.53 2.73 -6.10
C MET A 99 8.44 2.55 -7.16
N CYS A 100 8.06 1.30 -7.40
CA CYS A 100 7.04 0.93 -8.38
C CYS A 100 5.71 0.63 -7.66
N THR A 101 4.97 1.67 -7.31
CA THR A 101 3.72 1.56 -6.52
C THR A 101 2.67 0.71 -7.23
N GLU A 102 2.54 0.86 -8.55
CA GLU A 102 1.61 0.08 -9.35
C GLU A 102 1.90 -1.43 -9.29
N LEU A 103 3.18 -1.83 -9.20
CA LEU A 103 3.56 -3.24 -9.06
C LEU A 103 3.13 -3.83 -7.70
N ALA A 104 3.06 -3.02 -6.63
CA ALA A 104 2.49 -3.49 -5.37
C ALA A 104 1.02 -3.86 -5.54
N ILE A 105 0.23 -3.03 -6.24
CA ILE A 105 -1.17 -3.33 -6.53
C ILE A 105 -1.31 -4.57 -7.42
N GLU A 106 -0.48 -4.71 -8.45
CA GLU A 106 -0.47 -5.90 -9.31
C GLU A 106 -0.15 -7.18 -8.52
N SER A 107 0.84 -7.11 -7.62
CA SER A 107 1.19 -8.21 -6.71
C SER A 107 -0.01 -8.62 -5.83
N VAL A 108 -0.70 -7.66 -5.22
CA VAL A 108 -1.88 -7.93 -4.39
C VAL A 108 -3.03 -8.50 -5.24
N ALA A 109 -3.28 -7.94 -6.42
CA ALA A 109 -4.32 -8.43 -7.33
C ALA A 109 -4.07 -9.87 -7.79
N HIS A 110 -2.81 -10.23 -8.04
CA HIS A 110 -2.40 -11.58 -8.37
C HIS A 110 -2.61 -12.55 -7.20
N ALA A 111 -2.16 -12.19 -6.00
CA ALA A 111 -2.34 -12.99 -4.78
C ALA A 111 -3.83 -13.25 -4.47
N LEU A 112 -4.69 -12.28 -4.76
CA LEU A 112 -6.14 -12.38 -4.58
C LEU A 112 -6.86 -13.09 -5.75
N ASN A 113 -6.14 -13.44 -6.83
CA ASN A 113 -6.71 -13.95 -8.08
C ASN A 113 -7.86 -13.08 -8.61
N SER A 114 -7.70 -11.75 -8.54
CA SER A 114 -8.71 -10.80 -9.00
C SER A 114 -9.00 -10.98 -10.49
N LYS A 115 -10.26 -10.84 -10.88
CA LYS A 115 -10.70 -10.93 -12.29
C LYS A 115 -10.90 -9.56 -12.92
N ASN A 116 -11.07 -8.53 -12.10
CA ASN A 116 -11.25 -7.16 -12.57
C ASN A 116 -10.60 -6.19 -11.58
N THR A 117 -9.60 -5.47 -12.07
CA THR A 117 -8.83 -4.48 -11.32
C THR A 117 -9.09 -3.12 -11.96
N LYS A 118 -9.54 -2.15 -11.17
CA LYS A 118 -9.55 -0.74 -11.57
C LYS A 118 -8.63 0.04 -10.65
N VAL A 119 -7.91 1.01 -11.23
CA VAL A 119 -6.88 1.76 -10.51
C VAL A 119 -7.03 3.25 -10.76
N ILE A 120 -6.81 4.05 -9.72
CA ILE A 120 -6.63 5.50 -9.77
C ILE A 120 -5.26 5.82 -9.17
N THR A 121 -4.44 6.58 -9.89
CA THR A 121 -3.14 7.03 -9.41
C THR A 121 -3.18 8.52 -9.06
N VAL A 122 -2.74 8.85 -7.86
CA VAL A 122 -2.67 10.21 -7.32
C VAL A 122 -1.22 10.54 -6.97
N LYS A 123 -0.69 11.65 -7.49
CA LYS A 123 0.61 12.18 -7.07
C LYS A 123 0.47 12.96 -5.76
N ARG A 124 1.37 12.73 -4.81
CA ARG A 124 1.36 13.31 -3.46
C ARG A 124 2.57 14.24 -3.28
N GLY A 125 2.39 15.31 -2.50
CA GLY A 125 3.45 16.30 -2.21
C GLY A 125 3.71 17.26 -3.37
N PHE A 126 2.68 18.01 -3.75
CA PHE A 126 2.64 18.95 -4.88
C PHE A 126 3.88 19.86 -4.98
#